data_AF-A0A838NV46-F1
#
_entry.id   AF-A0A838NV46-F1
#
_cell.length_a   1.000
_cell.length_b   1.000
_cell.length_c   1.000
_cell.angle_alpha   90.00
_cell.angle_beta   90.00
_cell.angle_gamma   90.00
#
_symmetry.space_group_name_H-M   'P 1'
#
loop_
_entity.id
_entity.type
_entity.pdbx_description
1 polymer ?
#
loop_
_entity_poly.entity_id
_entity_poly.type
_entity_poly.pdbx_seq_one_letter_code
_entity_poly.pdbx_strand_id
1 'polypeptide(L)'
;MTKSIRERLLTQLLVCDNCQGDWSAWQDDGPLSLSQLIEDFTSSRAVFNRLVADLRCPRCSARLTASTKVGIRDRWEIWVDRHRPALTSFASFLELYPYLGLSHPAGRTIYDVLCKAPATRIDSGKWWRARRPEGAIALNLSDLLPPDAGKVQSEGRFNHFGQRVFYLASSPVGAALEILDVRKAELTAWVQLFHVSGNQRVMDLRRDNLMDNQLPMVLVGLLSDFLDELRPSAYSWWKPEYFVPRFIADCAREQRYEGILFGGMQHQGDNLVVFQSDGSHIKAEGSPRLRRLTAREVLRESVQYRFDENDLDEFFNYDREAEEADPRNADWEYLLWRIRLRERDLRMRFFRDEEEAKDRAAGNSKWEYLPAAGDKDWEDRLRRIHGQTWGLRRRDSSTQLELWPRSTVRIPIDELQLEEWDSDDLPF
;
A
#
# COMPACT_ATOMS: atom_id res chain seq x y z
N MET A 1 21.16 -22.74 -21.27
CA MET A 1 21.10 -22.51 -19.81
C MET A 1 21.45 -21.07 -19.43
N THR A 2 22.64 -20.57 -19.81
CA THR A 2 23.11 -19.23 -19.40
C THR A 2 22.20 -18.07 -19.84
N LYS A 3 21.59 -18.15 -21.04
CA LYS A 3 20.66 -17.12 -21.54
C LYS A 3 19.43 -16.96 -20.64
N SER A 4 18.82 -18.07 -20.22
CA SER A 4 17.66 -18.06 -19.31
C SER A 4 18.01 -17.51 -17.92
N ILE A 5 19.20 -17.81 -17.40
CA ILE A 5 19.66 -17.24 -16.11
C ILE A 5 19.88 -15.73 -16.23
N ARG A 6 20.52 -15.28 -17.32
CA ARG A 6 20.75 -13.86 -17.58
C ARG A 6 19.45 -13.07 -17.67
N GLU A 7 18.46 -13.57 -18.41
CA GLU A 7 17.15 -12.94 -18.52
C GLU A 7 16.48 -12.81 -17.14
N ARG A 8 16.52 -13.86 -16.31
CA ARG A 8 15.98 -13.81 -14.95
C ARG A 8 16.73 -12.82 -14.04
N LEU A 9 18.05 -12.76 -14.12
CA LEU A 9 18.85 -11.77 -13.38
C LEU A 9 18.49 -10.34 -13.78
N LEU A 10 18.35 -10.08 -15.09
CA LEU A 10 17.99 -8.76 -15.59
C LEU A 10 16.56 -8.34 -15.21
N THR A 11 15.64 -9.28 -15.02
CA THR A 11 14.31 -8.95 -14.47
C THR A 11 14.34 -8.59 -12.98
N GLN A 12 15.38 -8.99 -12.25
CA GLN A 12 15.56 -8.64 -10.84
C GLN A 12 16.33 -7.35 -10.64
N LEU A 13 17.24 -7.00 -11.54
CA LEU A 13 18.13 -5.86 -11.34
C LEU A 13 17.42 -4.54 -11.68
N LEU A 14 17.29 -3.62 -10.71
CA LEU A 14 16.73 -2.29 -10.89
C LEU A 14 17.81 -1.25 -11.19
N VAL A 15 18.79 -1.17 -10.28
CA VAL A 15 19.80 -0.11 -10.26
C VAL A 15 21.17 -0.69 -9.88
N CYS A 16 22.23 0.07 -10.16
CA CYS A 16 23.57 -0.20 -9.65
C CYS A 16 24.08 1.02 -8.87
N ASP A 17 25.22 0.87 -8.21
CA ASP A 17 25.98 1.95 -7.58
C ASP A 17 26.11 3.22 -8.46
N ASN A 18 26.39 3.06 -9.76
CA ASN A 18 26.51 4.19 -10.69
C ASN A 18 25.18 4.90 -11.01
N CYS A 19 24.04 4.28 -10.71
CA CYS A 19 22.72 4.90 -10.90
C CYS A 19 22.28 5.74 -9.71
N GLN A 20 23.01 5.69 -8.60
CA GLN A 20 22.54 6.27 -7.34
C GLN A 20 23.30 7.54 -6.98
N GLY A 21 22.56 8.66 -6.99
CA GLY A 21 22.90 9.84 -6.20
C GLY A 21 22.23 9.87 -4.82
N ASP A 22 21.28 8.97 -4.57
CA ASP A 22 20.49 8.95 -3.33
C ASP A 22 20.28 7.49 -2.87
N TRP A 23 20.63 7.21 -1.63
CA TRP A 23 20.67 5.89 -0.99
C TRP A 23 19.27 5.42 -0.54
N SER A 24 18.24 6.25 -0.71
CA SER A 24 16.85 5.95 -0.33
C SER A 24 16.15 4.91 -1.23
N ALA A 25 16.76 4.49 -2.35
CA ALA A 25 16.17 3.55 -3.31
C ALA A 25 16.49 2.06 -3.03
N TRP A 26 17.22 1.76 -1.95
CA TRP A 26 17.45 0.39 -1.51
C TRP A 26 16.25 -0.08 -0.69
N GLN A 27 15.74 -1.27 -0.96
CA GLN A 27 14.76 -1.94 -0.09
C GLN A 27 15.38 -2.20 1.29
N ASP A 28 14.54 -2.46 2.29
CA ASP A 28 14.88 -2.59 3.73
C ASP A 28 16.09 -3.51 4.03
N ASP A 29 16.42 -4.46 3.14
CA ASP A 29 17.56 -5.39 3.28
C ASP A 29 18.92 -4.81 2.83
N GLY A 30 18.93 -3.59 2.29
CA GLY A 30 20.14 -2.88 1.85
C GLY A 30 20.77 -3.43 0.56
N PRO A 31 21.93 -2.87 0.17
CA PRO A 31 22.59 -3.21 -1.09
C PRO A 31 23.24 -4.60 -1.12
N LEU A 32 22.68 -5.50 -1.94
CA LEU A 32 23.28 -6.78 -2.28
C LEU A 32 24.43 -6.59 -3.28
N SER A 33 25.52 -7.36 -3.12
CA SER A 33 26.51 -7.46 -4.20
C SER A 33 25.96 -8.29 -5.36
N LEU A 34 26.37 -7.97 -6.60
CA LEU A 34 25.99 -8.77 -7.77
C LEU A 34 26.42 -10.23 -7.61
N SER A 35 27.55 -10.49 -6.94
CA SER A 35 28.01 -11.86 -6.67
C SER A 35 26.99 -12.69 -5.88
N GLN A 36 26.48 -12.14 -4.78
CA GLN A 36 25.45 -12.78 -3.97
C GLN A 36 24.17 -13.02 -4.78
N LEU A 37 23.79 -12.07 -5.64
CA LEU A 37 22.61 -12.24 -6.50
C LEU A 37 22.79 -13.41 -7.47
N ILE A 38 23.96 -13.56 -8.08
CA ILE A 38 24.20 -14.62 -9.08
C ILE A 38 24.29 -15.99 -8.42
N GLU A 39 24.80 -16.06 -7.20
CA GLU A 39 24.92 -17.30 -6.42
C GLU A 39 23.56 -17.97 -6.16
N ASP A 40 22.46 -17.18 -6.07
CA ASP A 40 21.08 -17.70 -6.02
C ASP A 40 20.67 -18.50 -7.27
N PHE A 41 21.33 -18.30 -8.41
CA PHE A 41 20.97 -18.92 -9.69
C PHE A 41 21.95 -20.01 -10.13
N THR A 42 23.19 -19.98 -9.66
CA THR A 42 24.20 -20.95 -10.09
C THR A 42 25.35 -21.06 -9.11
N SER A 43 25.77 -22.30 -8.85
CA SER A 43 27.02 -22.63 -8.16
C SER A 43 28.20 -22.81 -9.12
N SER A 44 27.98 -22.78 -10.44
CA SER A 44 29.03 -23.01 -11.43
C SER A 44 29.87 -21.76 -11.65
N ARG A 45 31.16 -21.83 -11.28
CA ARG A 45 32.09 -20.70 -11.44
C ARG A 45 32.25 -20.25 -12.90
N ALA A 46 32.19 -21.17 -13.85
CA ALA A 46 32.26 -20.85 -15.27
C ALA A 46 31.03 -20.06 -15.75
N VAL A 47 29.83 -20.44 -15.28
CA VAL A 47 28.58 -19.73 -15.57
C VAL A 47 28.58 -18.36 -14.88
N PHE A 48 29.00 -18.30 -13.61
CA PHE A 48 29.16 -17.06 -12.85
C PHE A 48 30.05 -16.06 -13.59
N ASN A 49 31.27 -16.46 -13.96
CA ASN A 49 32.22 -15.56 -14.62
C ASN A 49 31.69 -15.05 -15.96
N ARG A 50 30.97 -15.91 -16.71
CA ARG A 50 30.34 -15.52 -17.98
C ARG A 50 29.20 -14.50 -17.75
N LEU A 51 28.36 -14.71 -16.73
CA LEU A 51 27.29 -13.77 -16.39
C LEU A 51 27.85 -12.41 -16.00
N VAL A 52 28.84 -12.36 -15.09
CA VAL A 52 29.47 -11.10 -14.67
C VAL A 52 30.11 -10.36 -15.85
N ALA A 53 30.76 -11.08 -16.77
CA ALA A 53 31.41 -10.46 -17.93
C ALA A 53 30.44 -9.72 -18.87
N ASP A 54 29.19 -10.21 -18.96
CA ASP A 54 28.18 -9.80 -19.95
C ASP A 54 27.04 -8.95 -19.35
N LEU A 55 26.98 -8.80 -18.03
CA LEU A 55 25.93 -8.06 -17.35
C LEU A 55 26.20 -6.55 -17.38
N ARG A 56 25.14 -5.81 -17.69
CA ARG A 56 25.11 -4.34 -17.69
C ARG A 56 23.90 -3.88 -16.90
N CYS A 57 24.00 -2.73 -16.26
CA CYS A 57 22.87 -2.12 -15.59
C CYS A 57 21.76 -1.82 -16.62
N PRO A 58 20.51 -2.23 -16.41
CA PRO A 58 19.41 -1.93 -17.32
C PRO A 58 19.06 -0.43 -17.34
N ARG A 59 19.44 0.33 -16.32
CA ARG A 59 19.17 1.77 -16.22
C ARG A 59 20.24 2.64 -16.89
N CYS A 60 21.52 2.48 -16.54
CA CYS A 60 22.60 3.32 -17.07
C CYS A 60 23.52 2.61 -18.07
N SER A 61 23.29 1.33 -18.37
CA SER A 61 24.14 0.50 -19.25
C SER A 61 25.60 0.30 -18.80
N ALA A 62 25.96 0.79 -17.61
CA ALA A 62 27.28 0.59 -17.02
C ALA A 62 27.57 -0.91 -16.87
N ARG A 63 28.83 -1.29 -17.11
CA ARG A 63 29.28 -2.67 -16.93
C ARG A 63 29.29 -3.00 -15.44
N LEU A 64 28.70 -4.12 -15.07
CA LEU A 64 28.67 -4.56 -13.68
C LEU A 64 29.84 -5.50 -13.40
N THR A 65 30.35 -5.43 -12.18
CA THR A 65 31.37 -6.35 -11.66
C THR A 65 30.76 -7.19 -10.54
N ALA A 66 31.42 -8.29 -10.16
CA ALA A 66 30.93 -9.15 -9.08
C ALA A 66 30.74 -8.38 -7.75
N SER A 67 31.55 -7.36 -7.49
CA SER A 67 31.49 -6.51 -6.31
C SER A 67 30.52 -5.33 -6.43
N THR A 68 29.99 -5.05 -7.63
CA THR A 68 29.03 -3.96 -7.84
C THR A 68 27.80 -4.17 -6.96
N LYS A 69 27.44 -3.12 -6.22
CA LYS A 69 26.21 -3.12 -5.43
C LYS A 69 25.02 -2.91 -6.35
N VAL A 70 23.99 -3.76 -6.23
CA VAL A 70 22.85 -3.79 -7.15
C VAL A 70 21.52 -3.81 -6.41
N GLY A 71 20.66 -2.84 -6.71
CA GLY A 71 19.31 -2.78 -6.18
C GLY A 71 18.47 -3.79 -6.93
N ILE A 72 17.76 -4.65 -6.19
CA ILE A 72 16.91 -5.67 -6.78
C ILE A 72 15.44 -5.37 -6.54
N ARG A 73 14.60 -5.77 -7.49
CA ARG A 73 13.15 -5.82 -7.29
C ARG A 73 12.83 -6.80 -6.17
N ASP A 74 11.80 -6.48 -5.38
CA ASP A 74 11.28 -7.45 -4.41
C ASP A 74 10.84 -8.69 -5.21
N ARG A 75 11.16 -9.88 -4.71
CA ARG A 75 10.68 -11.14 -5.31
C ARG A 75 9.15 -11.10 -5.45
N TRP A 76 8.46 -10.46 -4.51
CA TRP A 76 7.04 -10.15 -4.51
C TRP A 76 6.61 -9.30 -5.71
N GLU A 77 7.28 -8.19 -6.02
CA GLU A 77 6.91 -7.32 -7.15
C GLU A 77 7.00 -8.03 -8.49
N ILE A 78 8.10 -8.76 -8.73
CA ILE A 78 8.26 -9.56 -9.95
C ILE A 78 7.17 -10.62 -10.04
N TRP A 79 6.84 -11.17 -8.89
CA TRP A 79 5.84 -12.21 -8.78
C TRP A 79 4.43 -11.66 -9.06
N VAL A 80 4.10 -10.47 -8.54
CA VAL A 80 2.88 -9.69 -8.83
C VAL A 80 2.76 -9.44 -10.32
N ASP A 81 3.80 -8.87 -10.95
CA ASP A 81 3.79 -8.56 -12.39
C ASP A 81 3.52 -9.79 -13.25
N ARG A 82 4.07 -10.94 -12.86
CA ARG A 82 3.86 -12.19 -13.60
C ARG A 82 2.40 -12.64 -13.59
N HIS A 83 1.67 -12.42 -12.50
CA HIS A 83 0.31 -12.94 -12.32
C HIS A 83 -0.77 -11.88 -12.50
N ARG A 84 -0.39 -10.59 -12.50
CA ARG A 84 -1.29 -9.45 -12.69
C ARG A 84 -2.20 -9.66 -13.91
N PRO A 85 -1.73 -10.02 -15.13
CA PRO A 85 -2.63 -10.18 -16.27
C PRO A 85 -3.73 -11.23 -16.06
N ALA A 86 -3.38 -12.38 -15.46
CA ALA A 86 -4.34 -13.46 -15.21
C ALA A 86 -5.37 -13.05 -14.13
N LEU A 87 -4.94 -12.31 -13.11
CA LEU A 87 -5.81 -11.85 -12.02
C LEU A 87 -6.66 -10.64 -12.42
N THR A 88 -6.15 -9.72 -13.24
CA THR A 88 -6.95 -8.67 -13.87
C THR A 88 -8.04 -9.29 -14.75
N SER A 89 -7.68 -10.25 -15.62
CA SER A 89 -8.66 -10.99 -16.43
C SER A 89 -9.72 -11.67 -15.57
N PHE A 90 -9.31 -12.26 -14.43
CA PHE A 90 -10.23 -12.92 -13.52
C PHE A 90 -11.15 -11.93 -12.79
N ALA A 91 -10.61 -10.81 -12.31
CA ALA A 91 -11.39 -9.77 -11.65
C ALA A 91 -12.45 -9.19 -12.60
N SER A 92 -12.07 -8.88 -13.85
CA SER A 92 -13.01 -8.44 -14.89
C SER A 92 -14.07 -9.51 -15.22
N PHE A 93 -13.68 -10.79 -15.18
CA PHE A 93 -14.65 -11.88 -15.35
C PHE A 93 -15.65 -11.94 -14.18
N LEU A 94 -15.20 -11.80 -12.93
CA LEU A 94 -16.07 -11.83 -11.75
C LEU A 94 -16.96 -10.59 -11.65
N GLU A 95 -16.56 -9.46 -12.21
CA GLU A 95 -17.41 -8.27 -12.34
C GLU A 95 -18.67 -8.57 -13.18
N LEU A 96 -18.53 -9.37 -14.24
CA LEU A 96 -19.66 -9.78 -15.09
C LEU A 96 -20.38 -11.03 -14.55
N TYR A 97 -19.63 -11.95 -13.95
CA TYR A 97 -20.11 -13.28 -13.55
C TYR A 97 -19.63 -13.66 -12.14
N PRO A 98 -20.09 -12.95 -11.08
CA PRO A 98 -19.53 -13.06 -9.74
C PRO A 98 -19.63 -14.46 -9.13
N TYR A 99 -20.62 -15.24 -9.56
CA TYR A 99 -20.87 -16.61 -9.06
C TYR A 99 -20.24 -17.70 -9.93
N LEU A 100 -19.59 -17.36 -11.05
CA LEU A 100 -19.04 -18.34 -11.99
C LEU A 100 -17.52 -18.41 -11.95
N GLY A 101 -16.89 -18.04 -10.84
CA GLY A 101 -15.43 -17.94 -10.74
C GLY A 101 -14.68 -19.20 -11.19
N LEU A 102 -15.22 -20.40 -10.92
CA LEU A 102 -14.65 -21.69 -11.35
C LEU A 102 -14.71 -21.93 -12.87
N SER A 103 -15.51 -21.16 -13.61
CA SER A 103 -15.53 -21.21 -15.08
C SER A 103 -14.31 -20.51 -15.69
N HIS A 104 -13.62 -19.64 -14.95
CA HIS A 104 -12.41 -18.96 -15.40
C HIS A 104 -11.13 -19.77 -15.07
N PRO A 105 -10.11 -19.83 -15.95
CA PRO A 105 -8.87 -20.58 -15.69
C PRO A 105 -8.17 -20.17 -14.40
N ALA A 106 -8.04 -18.87 -14.12
CA ALA A 106 -7.39 -18.39 -12.89
C ALA A 106 -8.19 -18.77 -11.63
N GLY A 107 -9.53 -18.76 -11.70
CA GLY A 107 -10.39 -19.17 -10.58
C GLY A 107 -10.23 -20.66 -10.27
N ARG A 108 -10.14 -21.53 -11.28
CA ARG A 108 -9.82 -22.96 -11.08
C ARG A 108 -8.47 -23.14 -10.42
N THR A 109 -7.43 -22.45 -10.90
CA THR A 109 -6.11 -22.57 -10.30
C THR A 109 -6.10 -22.08 -8.85
N ILE A 110 -6.78 -20.96 -8.53
CA ILE A 110 -6.94 -20.49 -7.15
C ILE A 110 -7.60 -21.60 -6.31
N TYR A 111 -8.73 -22.14 -6.77
CA TYR A 111 -9.46 -23.20 -6.08
C TYR A 111 -8.59 -24.45 -5.84
N ASP A 112 -7.90 -24.95 -6.87
CA ASP A 112 -7.06 -26.14 -6.80
C ASP A 112 -5.92 -25.99 -5.78
N VAL A 113 -5.38 -24.78 -5.66
CA VAL A 113 -4.33 -24.47 -4.69
C VAL A 113 -4.95 -24.38 -3.28
N LEU A 114 -6.07 -23.68 -3.12
CA LEU A 114 -6.75 -23.56 -1.82
C LEU A 114 -7.23 -24.91 -1.26
N CYS A 115 -7.64 -25.85 -2.12
CA CYS A 115 -8.02 -27.21 -1.73
C CYS A 115 -6.85 -28.00 -1.11
N LYS A 116 -5.62 -27.64 -1.48
CA LYS A 116 -4.39 -28.30 -1.00
C LYS A 116 -3.70 -27.53 0.12
N ALA A 117 -4.10 -26.27 0.35
CA ALA A 117 -3.55 -25.46 1.40
C ALA A 117 -3.76 -26.15 2.76
N PRO A 118 -2.72 -26.23 3.62
CA PRO A 118 -2.89 -26.76 4.95
C PRO A 118 -3.78 -25.82 5.77
N ALA A 119 -4.57 -26.40 6.66
CA ALA A 119 -5.27 -25.59 7.64
C ALA A 119 -4.37 -25.28 8.82
N THR A 120 -4.40 -24.02 9.24
CA THR A 120 -3.77 -23.58 10.47
C THR A 120 -4.80 -23.61 11.58
N ARG A 121 -4.36 -23.96 12.79
CA ARG A 121 -5.16 -23.75 13.99
C ARG A 121 -4.68 -22.47 14.62
N ILE A 122 -5.61 -21.54 14.90
CA ILE A 122 -5.26 -20.39 15.72
C ILE A 122 -5.11 -20.84 17.17
N ASP A 123 -4.11 -20.26 17.83
CA ASP A 123 -4.00 -20.34 19.29
C ASP A 123 -5.15 -19.56 19.93
N SER A 124 -5.53 -19.98 21.13
CA SER A 124 -6.48 -19.20 21.92
C SER A 124 -5.90 -17.82 22.19
N GLY A 125 -6.64 -16.76 21.88
CA GLY A 125 -6.06 -15.44 21.83
C GLY A 125 -7.06 -14.30 21.99
N LYS A 126 -6.48 -13.12 22.22
CA LYS A 126 -7.19 -11.85 22.29
C LYS A 126 -7.29 -11.24 20.90
N TRP A 127 -8.49 -10.82 20.56
CA TRP A 127 -8.83 -10.24 19.27
C TRP A 127 -9.75 -9.05 19.48
N TRP A 128 -9.70 -8.06 18.60
CA TRP A 128 -10.45 -6.82 18.74
C TRP A 128 -11.34 -6.59 17.54
N ARG A 129 -12.54 -6.05 17.79
CA ARG A 129 -13.38 -5.47 16.75
C ARG A 129 -13.55 -3.99 17.02
N ALA A 130 -13.63 -3.20 15.95
CA ALA A 130 -14.04 -1.82 16.05
C ALA A 130 -15.30 -1.48 15.25
N ARG A 131 -15.97 -0.40 15.63
CA ARG A 131 -17.09 0.25 14.92
C ARG A 131 -16.89 1.77 14.93
N ARG A 132 -17.26 2.43 13.83
CA ARG A 132 -17.27 3.90 13.77
C ARG A 132 -18.32 4.41 14.75
N PRO A 133 -18.08 5.54 15.44
CA PRO A 133 -19.12 6.23 16.18
C PRO A 133 -20.20 6.72 15.21
N GLU A 134 -21.47 6.42 15.51
CA GLU A 134 -22.62 6.93 14.75
C GLU A 134 -23.36 7.96 15.61
N GLY A 135 -23.01 9.23 15.43
CA GLY A 135 -23.54 10.33 16.24
C GLY A 135 -23.18 10.23 17.72
N ALA A 136 -24.10 10.59 18.60
CA ALA A 136 -23.91 10.58 20.06
C ALA A 136 -24.29 9.23 20.72
N ILE A 137 -24.56 8.19 19.94
CA ILE A 137 -25.04 6.91 20.46
C ILE A 137 -23.87 6.09 21.00
N ALA A 138 -23.95 5.74 22.28
CA ALA A 138 -23.02 4.79 22.87
C ALA A 138 -23.34 3.38 22.38
N LEU A 139 -22.34 2.71 21.78
CA LEU A 139 -22.50 1.34 21.31
C LEU A 139 -22.40 0.37 22.50
N ASN A 140 -23.27 -0.62 22.51
CA ASN A 140 -23.23 -1.73 23.45
C ASN A 140 -22.63 -2.98 22.78
N LEU A 141 -22.48 -4.06 23.55
CA LEU A 141 -21.84 -5.28 23.05
C LEU A 141 -22.54 -5.84 21.79
N SER A 142 -23.86 -5.79 21.72
CA SER A 142 -24.62 -6.33 20.58
C SER A 142 -24.31 -5.64 19.25
N ASP A 143 -23.91 -4.37 19.29
CA ASP A 143 -23.51 -3.59 18.10
C ASP A 143 -22.14 -4.03 17.53
N LEU A 144 -21.29 -4.60 18.40
CA LEU A 144 -19.97 -5.14 18.05
C LEU A 144 -19.97 -6.66 17.85
N LEU A 145 -21.08 -7.36 18.12
CA LEU A 145 -21.24 -8.76 17.72
C LEU A 145 -21.49 -8.87 16.20
N PRO A 146 -21.19 -10.01 15.58
CA PRO A 146 -21.47 -10.21 14.17
C PRO A 146 -22.99 -10.15 13.96
N PRO A 147 -23.49 -9.43 12.96
CA PRO A 147 -24.93 -9.28 12.73
C PRO A 147 -25.60 -10.64 12.54
N ASP A 148 -26.88 -10.74 12.92
CA ASP A 148 -27.68 -11.92 12.58
C ASP A 148 -27.69 -12.14 11.07
N ALA A 149 -27.65 -13.39 10.60
CA ALA A 149 -27.58 -13.69 9.16
C ALA A 149 -28.70 -13.00 8.36
N GLY A 150 -29.94 -12.97 8.88
CA GLY A 150 -31.07 -12.29 8.26
C GLY A 150 -31.01 -10.75 8.29
N LYS A 151 -30.00 -10.17 8.96
CA LYS A 151 -29.75 -8.73 9.07
C LYS A 151 -28.44 -8.30 8.40
N VAL A 152 -27.75 -9.20 7.71
CA VAL A 152 -26.54 -8.87 6.94
C VAL A 152 -26.95 -8.09 5.69
N GLN A 153 -26.97 -6.77 5.81
CA GLN A 153 -27.39 -5.84 4.77
C GLN A 153 -26.21 -5.21 4.00
N SER A 154 -24.99 -5.70 4.21
CA SER A 154 -23.83 -5.20 3.48
C SER A 154 -22.81 -6.30 3.20
N GLU A 155 -22.09 -6.11 2.10
CA GLU A 155 -20.99 -6.96 1.71
C GLU A 155 -19.66 -6.38 2.19
N GLY A 156 -18.81 -7.25 2.68
CA GLY A 156 -17.41 -6.92 2.99
C GLY A 156 -16.46 -7.56 1.98
N ARG A 157 -15.18 -7.54 2.33
CA ARG A 157 -14.13 -8.18 1.52
C ARG A 157 -14.32 -9.70 1.41
N PHE A 158 -14.83 -10.33 2.46
CA PHE A 158 -14.92 -11.79 2.54
C PHE A 158 -16.35 -12.30 2.72
N ASN A 159 -17.39 -11.51 2.44
CA ASN A 159 -18.78 -11.95 2.55
C ASN A 159 -19.68 -11.35 1.47
N HIS A 160 -20.65 -12.15 1.03
CA HIS A 160 -21.81 -11.72 0.25
C HIS A 160 -22.95 -11.25 1.16
N PHE A 161 -24.00 -10.70 0.56
CA PHE A 161 -25.26 -10.43 1.26
C PHE A 161 -25.81 -11.69 1.93
N GLY A 162 -26.36 -11.54 3.15
CA GLY A 162 -26.87 -12.66 3.94
C GLY A 162 -25.81 -13.57 4.57
N GLN A 163 -24.53 -13.41 4.22
CA GLN A 163 -23.45 -14.21 4.82
C GLN A 163 -22.89 -13.54 6.07
N ARG A 164 -23.18 -14.14 7.23
CA ARG A 164 -22.62 -13.69 8.51
C ARG A 164 -21.11 -13.93 8.56
N VAL A 165 -20.36 -12.86 8.80
CA VAL A 165 -18.91 -12.89 9.02
C VAL A 165 -18.52 -11.99 10.18
N PHE A 166 -17.56 -12.45 10.99
CA PHE A 166 -17.01 -11.70 12.10
C PHE A 166 -15.57 -11.29 11.79
N TYR A 167 -15.36 -9.99 11.56
CA TYR A 167 -14.04 -9.40 11.34
C TYR A 167 -13.42 -8.99 12.67
N LEU A 168 -12.17 -9.39 12.88
CA LEU A 168 -11.38 -9.17 14.08
C LEU A 168 -9.95 -8.79 13.68
N ALA A 169 -9.26 -8.04 14.52
CA ALA A 169 -7.84 -7.71 14.39
C ALA A 169 -7.06 -8.12 15.64
N SER A 170 -5.75 -8.32 15.51
CA SER A 170 -4.85 -8.73 16.60
C SER A 170 -4.42 -7.58 17.51
N SER A 171 -4.88 -6.35 17.26
CA SER A 171 -4.65 -5.21 18.14
C SER A 171 -5.85 -4.25 18.12
N PRO A 172 -6.10 -3.50 19.21
CA PRO A 172 -7.19 -2.52 19.24
C PRO A 172 -6.95 -1.35 18.29
N VAL A 173 -5.68 -0.98 18.06
CA VAL A 173 -5.32 0.06 17.09
C VAL A 173 -5.54 -0.43 15.68
N GLY A 174 -5.12 -1.65 15.35
CA GLY A 174 -5.37 -2.26 14.04
C GLY A 174 -6.86 -2.39 13.73
N ALA A 175 -7.65 -2.85 14.71
CA ALA A 175 -9.11 -2.91 14.56
C ALA A 175 -9.72 -1.54 14.23
N ALA A 176 -9.23 -0.46 14.86
CA ALA A 176 -9.67 0.90 14.59
C ALA A 176 -9.19 1.39 13.21
N LEU A 177 -7.93 1.15 12.84
CA LEU A 177 -7.37 1.56 11.54
C LEU A 177 -8.09 0.92 10.35
N GLU A 178 -8.60 -0.31 10.48
CA GLU A 178 -9.40 -0.97 9.42
C GLU A 178 -10.73 -0.26 9.13
N ILE A 179 -11.23 0.57 10.05
CA ILE A 179 -12.52 1.25 9.93
C ILE A 179 -12.43 2.77 10.05
N LEU A 180 -11.24 3.38 10.10
CA LEU A 180 -11.10 4.83 10.20
C LEU A 180 -10.42 5.38 8.96
N ASP A 181 -10.88 6.52 8.47
CA ASP A 181 -10.15 7.28 7.46
C ASP A 181 -9.31 8.37 8.13
N VAL A 182 -8.06 8.03 8.47
CA VAL A 182 -7.11 8.94 9.13
C VAL A 182 -6.92 10.24 8.34
N ARG A 183 -7.02 10.20 7.00
CA ARG A 183 -6.90 11.39 6.14
C ARG A 183 -8.01 12.41 6.35
N LYS A 184 -9.14 11.96 6.90
CA LYS A 184 -10.28 12.80 7.30
C LYS A 184 -10.25 13.17 8.77
N ALA A 185 -9.14 12.91 9.46
CA ALA A 185 -9.03 13.05 10.91
C ALA A 185 -10.10 12.21 11.66
N GLU A 186 -10.53 11.08 11.08
CA GLU A 186 -11.30 10.09 11.83
C GLU A 186 -10.36 9.33 12.76
N LEU A 187 -10.41 9.64 14.05
CA LEU A 187 -9.44 9.11 15.03
C LEU A 187 -10.10 8.36 16.18
N THR A 188 -11.42 8.27 16.19
CA THR A 188 -12.16 7.69 17.30
C THR A 188 -12.98 6.51 16.83
N ALA A 189 -12.85 5.38 17.51
CA ALA A 189 -13.63 4.17 17.25
C ALA A 189 -14.11 3.55 18.56
N TRP A 190 -15.27 2.92 18.52
CA TRP A 190 -15.67 1.97 19.55
C TRP A 190 -14.88 0.68 19.34
N VAL A 191 -14.25 0.16 20.40
CA VAL A 191 -13.50 -1.10 20.37
C VAL A 191 -14.02 -2.08 21.42
N GLN A 192 -14.08 -3.35 21.06
CA GLN A 192 -14.43 -4.45 21.96
C GLN A 192 -13.39 -5.55 21.86
N LEU A 193 -12.94 -6.05 23.02
CA LEU A 193 -12.06 -7.20 23.13
C LEU A 193 -12.88 -8.50 23.12
N PHE A 194 -12.40 -9.48 22.36
CA PHE A 194 -12.94 -10.81 22.27
C PHE A 194 -11.85 -11.83 22.55
N HIS A 195 -12.19 -12.84 23.34
CA HIS A 195 -11.43 -14.06 23.48
C HIS A 195 -11.90 -15.07 22.44
N VAL A 196 -11.01 -15.49 21.55
CA VAL A 196 -11.29 -16.54 20.57
C VAL A 196 -10.65 -17.83 21.08
N SER A 197 -11.45 -18.87 21.27
CA SER A 197 -10.94 -20.18 21.70
C SER A 197 -10.09 -20.80 20.60
N GLY A 198 -8.91 -21.32 20.97
CA GLY A 198 -8.05 -22.03 20.04
C GLY A 198 -8.71 -23.30 19.49
N ASN A 199 -8.18 -23.79 18.37
CA ASN A 199 -8.67 -24.92 17.55
C ASN A 199 -9.56 -24.59 16.35
N GLN A 200 -9.83 -23.31 16.06
CA GLN A 200 -10.52 -22.98 14.82
C GLN A 200 -9.65 -23.33 13.61
N ARG A 201 -10.23 -24.06 12.65
CA ARG A 201 -9.59 -24.43 11.40
C ARG A 201 -9.62 -23.24 10.44
N VAL A 202 -8.56 -22.45 10.43
CA VAL A 202 -8.48 -21.25 9.59
C VAL A 202 -7.57 -21.48 8.38
N MET A 203 -7.89 -20.78 7.30
CA MET A 203 -7.01 -20.64 6.15
C MET A 203 -6.05 -19.50 6.44
N ASP A 204 -4.75 -19.82 6.56
CA ASP A 204 -3.72 -18.84 6.88
C ASP A 204 -3.15 -18.22 5.62
N LEU A 205 -3.48 -16.95 5.42
CA LEU A 205 -3.15 -16.15 4.27
C LEU A 205 -2.15 -15.03 4.60
N ARG A 206 -1.38 -15.18 5.69
CA ARG A 206 -0.29 -14.25 6.03
C ARG A 206 0.88 -14.42 5.06
N ARG A 207 1.57 -13.31 4.74
CA ARG A 207 2.63 -13.26 3.71
C ARG A 207 3.69 -14.36 3.90
N ASP A 208 4.15 -14.53 5.13
CA ASP A 208 5.22 -15.47 5.47
C ASP A 208 4.84 -16.94 5.20
N ASN A 209 3.58 -17.31 5.46
CA ASN A 209 3.11 -18.68 5.23
C ASN A 209 2.85 -19.02 3.75
N LEU A 210 2.69 -17.99 2.92
CA LEU A 210 2.30 -18.18 1.53
C LEU A 210 3.49 -18.11 0.55
N MET A 211 4.62 -17.51 0.96
CA MET A 211 5.85 -17.48 0.16
C MET A 211 6.47 -18.88 -0.03
N ASP A 212 6.33 -19.77 0.96
CA ASP A 212 6.88 -21.13 0.91
C ASP A 212 5.97 -22.15 0.21
N ASN A 213 4.66 -21.88 0.14
CA ASN A 213 3.64 -22.90 -0.16
C ASN A 213 3.04 -22.87 -1.57
N GLN A 214 3.67 -22.21 -2.55
CA GLN A 214 3.13 -22.09 -3.91
C GLN A 214 1.66 -21.60 -3.90
N LEU A 215 1.36 -20.56 -3.11
CA LEU A 215 0.03 -19.95 -3.00
C LEU A 215 -0.05 -18.56 -3.67
N PRO A 216 0.56 -18.35 -4.83
CA PRO A 216 1.04 -17.02 -5.12
C PRO A 216 -0.14 -16.23 -5.70
N MET A 217 -0.94 -16.79 -6.63
CA MET A 217 -2.13 -16.09 -7.14
C MET A 217 -3.16 -15.74 -6.07
N VAL A 218 -3.24 -16.52 -4.99
CA VAL A 218 -4.06 -16.21 -3.82
C VAL A 218 -3.52 -14.97 -3.12
N LEU A 219 -2.20 -14.89 -2.92
CA LEU A 219 -1.54 -13.70 -2.36
C LEU A 219 -1.82 -12.42 -3.17
N VAL A 220 -1.61 -12.42 -4.50
CA VAL A 220 -1.90 -11.21 -5.29
C VAL A 220 -3.40 -10.93 -5.29
N GLY A 221 -4.26 -11.95 -5.33
CA GLY A 221 -5.70 -11.77 -5.17
C GLY A 221 -6.16 -11.21 -3.82
N LEU A 222 -5.28 -11.06 -2.83
CA LEU A 222 -5.62 -10.62 -1.47
C LEU A 222 -4.85 -9.40 -0.98
N LEU A 223 -3.57 -9.30 -1.34
CA LEU A 223 -2.60 -8.40 -0.69
C LEU A 223 -2.04 -7.34 -1.62
N SER A 224 -2.40 -7.33 -2.89
CA SER A 224 -1.82 -6.36 -3.81
C SER A 224 -2.64 -5.09 -3.86
N ASP A 225 -1.93 -3.97 -3.80
CA ASP A 225 -2.46 -2.65 -4.12
C ASP A 225 -3.12 -2.60 -5.51
N PHE A 226 -2.81 -3.54 -6.43
CA PHE A 226 -3.46 -3.55 -7.75
C PHE A 226 -4.97 -3.80 -7.69
N LEU A 227 -5.48 -4.54 -6.69
CA LEU A 227 -6.93 -4.67 -6.57
C LEU A 227 -7.56 -3.34 -6.14
N ASP A 228 -6.85 -2.56 -5.32
CA ASP A 228 -7.28 -1.20 -4.98
C ASP A 228 -7.23 -0.26 -6.20
N GLU A 229 -6.37 -0.52 -7.21
CA GLU A 229 -6.41 0.18 -8.50
C GLU A 229 -7.74 -0.05 -9.26
N LEU A 230 -8.44 -1.16 -9.02
CA LEU A 230 -9.75 -1.42 -9.64
C LEU A 230 -10.87 -0.57 -9.03
N ARG A 231 -10.64 -0.01 -7.83
CA ARG A 231 -11.63 0.76 -7.09
C ARG A 231 -11.84 2.12 -7.76
N PRO A 232 -13.06 2.46 -8.25
CA PRO A 232 -13.29 3.76 -8.89
C PRO A 232 -13.09 4.94 -7.93
N SER A 233 -13.47 4.76 -6.65
CA SER A 233 -13.22 5.72 -5.58
C SER A 233 -13.36 5.06 -4.21
N ALA A 234 -12.77 5.69 -3.18
CA ALA A 234 -12.87 5.19 -1.81
C ALA A 234 -14.33 5.05 -1.30
N TYR A 235 -15.25 5.86 -1.84
CA TYR A 235 -16.65 5.95 -1.41
C TYR A 235 -17.62 5.24 -2.34
N SER A 236 -17.13 4.65 -3.43
CA SER A 236 -17.98 3.92 -4.37
C SER A 236 -18.71 2.78 -3.66
N TRP A 237 -20.02 2.66 -3.86
CA TRP A 237 -20.78 1.47 -3.44
C TRP A 237 -20.37 0.23 -4.23
N TRP A 238 -19.88 0.44 -5.44
CA TRP A 238 -19.25 -0.58 -6.27
C TRP A 238 -17.81 -0.84 -5.79
N LYS A 239 -17.56 -2.08 -5.36
CA LYS A 239 -16.30 -2.52 -4.73
C LYS A 239 -15.67 -3.71 -5.49
N PRO A 240 -15.22 -3.51 -6.75
CA PRO A 240 -14.65 -4.59 -7.56
C PRO A 240 -13.38 -5.19 -6.95
N GLU A 241 -12.67 -4.43 -6.12
CA GLU A 241 -11.53 -4.90 -5.34
C GLU A 241 -11.88 -6.10 -4.41
N TYR A 242 -13.17 -6.32 -4.11
CA TYR A 242 -13.62 -7.40 -3.23
C TYR A 242 -14.01 -8.68 -3.96
N PHE A 243 -14.08 -8.72 -5.30
CA PHE A 243 -14.58 -9.93 -5.98
C PHE A 243 -13.65 -11.13 -5.85
N VAL A 244 -12.34 -10.92 -6.04
CA VAL A 244 -11.35 -12.00 -5.87
C VAL A 244 -11.28 -12.45 -4.40
N PRO A 245 -11.20 -11.56 -3.39
CA PRO A 245 -11.28 -11.97 -1.99
C PRO A 245 -12.57 -12.70 -1.60
N ARG A 246 -13.74 -12.31 -2.12
CA ARG A 246 -15.01 -13.02 -1.89
C ARG A 246 -14.99 -14.42 -2.49
N PHE A 247 -14.50 -14.56 -3.72
CA PHE A 247 -14.33 -15.86 -4.34
C PHE A 247 -13.40 -16.77 -3.51
N ILE A 248 -12.30 -16.22 -2.98
CA ILE A 248 -11.42 -16.95 -2.06
C ILE A 248 -12.16 -17.37 -0.77
N ALA A 249 -12.98 -16.49 -0.20
CA ALA A 249 -13.80 -16.84 0.96
C ALA A 249 -14.82 -17.95 0.67
N ASP A 250 -15.44 -17.95 -0.51
CA ASP A 250 -16.34 -19.02 -0.92
C ASP A 250 -15.61 -20.36 -1.07
N CYS A 251 -14.42 -20.36 -1.68
CA CYS A 251 -13.56 -21.54 -1.75
C CYS A 251 -13.19 -22.04 -0.34
N ALA A 252 -12.85 -21.13 0.58
CA ALA A 252 -12.53 -21.50 1.96
C ALA A 252 -13.74 -22.12 2.68
N ARG A 253 -14.94 -21.57 2.52
CA ARG A 253 -16.18 -22.15 3.08
C ARG A 253 -16.48 -23.53 2.51
N GLU A 254 -16.35 -23.70 1.19
CA GLU A 254 -16.54 -25.00 0.53
C GLU A 254 -15.59 -26.06 1.10
N GLN A 255 -14.33 -25.68 1.36
CA GLN A 255 -13.33 -26.53 1.99
C GLN A 255 -13.49 -26.68 3.52
N ARG A 256 -14.59 -26.17 4.10
CA ARG A 256 -14.92 -26.24 5.53
C ARG A 256 -13.86 -25.61 6.43
N TYR A 257 -13.27 -24.51 5.99
CA TYR A 257 -12.56 -23.61 6.89
C TYR A 257 -13.59 -22.85 7.74
N GLU A 258 -13.23 -22.58 8.98
CA GLU A 258 -14.03 -21.81 9.95
C GLU A 258 -13.66 -20.32 9.92
N GLY A 259 -12.60 -19.97 9.19
CA GLY A 259 -12.16 -18.60 9.04
C GLY A 259 -10.97 -18.42 8.12
N ILE A 260 -10.54 -17.17 7.99
CA ILE A 260 -9.36 -16.73 7.27
C ILE A 260 -8.52 -15.87 8.21
N LEU A 261 -7.23 -16.18 8.33
CA LEU A 261 -6.24 -15.36 9.00
C LEU A 261 -5.39 -14.67 7.93
N PHE A 262 -5.18 -13.36 7.99
CA PHE A 262 -4.42 -12.62 6.96
C PHE A 262 -3.74 -11.40 7.57
N GLY A 263 -2.68 -10.89 6.94
CA GLY A 263 -2.01 -9.68 7.40
C GLY A 263 -2.87 -8.43 7.16
N GLY A 264 -2.84 -7.48 8.10
CA GLY A 264 -3.47 -6.18 7.94
C GLY A 264 -2.92 -5.43 6.73
N MET A 265 -3.82 -4.83 5.95
CA MET A 265 -3.41 -3.94 4.84
C MET A 265 -3.21 -2.51 5.32
N GLN A 266 -3.92 -2.14 6.39
CA GLN A 266 -3.82 -0.82 7.00
C GLN A 266 -2.89 -0.79 8.22
N HIS A 267 -2.57 -1.95 8.80
CA HIS A 267 -1.79 -2.05 10.03
C HIS A 267 -0.86 -3.28 10.06
N GLN A 268 0.18 -3.26 10.90
CA GLN A 268 1.22 -4.30 11.00
C GLN A 268 0.78 -5.60 11.69
N GLY A 269 -0.49 -5.68 12.10
CA GLY A 269 -1.04 -6.81 12.84
C GLY A 269 -1.76 -7.82 11.93
N ASP A 270 -2.22 -8.90 12.53
CA ASP A 270 -3.02 -9.91 11.85
C ASP A 270 -4.52 -9.57 11.95
N ASN A 271 -5.27 -9.94 10.93
CA ASN A 271 -6.72 -9.91 10.89
C ASN A 271 -7.28 -11.33 10.82
N LEU A 272 -8.34 -11.57 11.58
CA LEU A 272 -9.08 -12.82 11.61
C LEU A 272 -10.50 -12.58 11.15
N VAL A 273 -10.92 -13.36 10.17
CA VAL A 273 -12.28 -13.44 9.68
C VAL A 273 -12.83 -14.78 10.12
N VAL A 274 -13.89 -14.79 10.93
CA VAL A 274 -14.55 -16.02 11.36
C VAL A 274 -15.87 -16.18 10.59
N PHE A 275 -16.01 -17.32 9.92
CA PHE A 275 -17.23 -17.71 9.23
C PHE A 275 -18.22 -18.32 10.21
N GLN A 276 -19.51 -18.01 10.05
CA GLN A 276 -20.62 -18.69 10.73
C GLN A 276 -20.37 -18.97 12.23
N SER A 277 -19.88 -17.97 12.97
CA SER A 277 -19.77 -18.12 14.42
C SER A 277 -21.18 -18.23 15.02
N ASP A 278 -21.47 -19.35 15.67
CA ASP A 278 -22.60 -19.51 16.60
C ASP A 278 -22.34 -18.81 17.95
N GLY A 279 -21.17 -18.18 18.10
CA GLY A 279 -20.71 -17.52 19.32
C GLY A 279 -20.08 -18.46 20.34
N SER A 280 -20.07 -19.79 20.12
CA SER A 280 -19.55 -20.75 21.10
C SER A 280 -18.04 -20.59 21.34
N HIS A 281 -17.31 -20.19 20.31
CA HIS A 281 -15.85 -20.03 20.30
C HIS A 281 -15.36 -18.60 20.51
N ILE A 282 -16.26 -17.62 20.63
CA ILE A 282 -15.90 -16.21 20.75
C ILE A 282 -16.65 -15.57 21.91
N LYS A 283 -15.91 -15.16 22.93
CA LYS A 283 -16.46 -14.54 24.14
C LYS A 283 -16.00 -13.10 24.24
N ALA A 284 -16.91 -12.17 24.44
CA ALA A 284 -16.55 -10.79 24.71
C ALA A 284 -15.92 -10.67 26.11
N GLU A 285 -14.83 -9.91 26.22
CA GLU A 285 -14.21 -9.56 27.50
C GLU A 285 -14.45 -8.08 27.82
N GLY A 286 -15.19 -7.81 28.90
CA GLY A 286 -15.54 -6.46 29.31
C GLY A 286 -16.55 -5.77 28.38
N SER A 287 -16.74 -4.47 28.57
CA SER A 287 -17.66 -3.64 27.79
C SER A 287 -16.97 -2.91 26.64
N PRO A 288 -17.70 -2.53 25.58
CA PRO A 288 -17.15 -1.68 24.53
C PRO A 288 -16.62 -0.38 25.09
N ARG A 289 -15.53 0.12 24.51
CA ARG A 289 -14.91 1.37 24.93
C ARG A 289 -14.69 2.27 23.73
N LEU A 290 -14.95 3.55 23.91
CA LEU A 290 -14.51 4.56 22.96
C LEU A 290 -12.99 4.71 23.07
N ARG A 291 -12.29 4.58 21.96
CA ARG A 291 -10.85 4.75 21.85
C ARG A 291 -10.58 5.86 20.84
N ARG A 292 -9.84 6.89 21.25
CA ARG A 292 -9.20 7.84 20.36
C ARG A 292 -7.77 7.36 20.11
N LEU A 293 -7.39 7.17 18.85
CA LEU A 293 -6.01 6.90 18.47
C LEU A 293 -5.17 8.16 18.73
N THR A 294 -3.86 7.98 18.93
CA THR A 294 -2.81 9.02 18.96
C THR A 294 -2.02 9.01 17.64
N ALA A 295 -1.36 10.11 17.28
CA ALA A 295 -0.57 10.17 16.04
C ALA A 295 0.53 9.11 16.07
N ARG A 296 1.17 8.97 17.23
CA ARG A 296 2.15 7.93 17.54
C ARG A 296 1.66 6.52 17.26
N GLU A 297 0.45 6.18 17.70
CA GLU A 297 -0.13 4.86 17.43
C GLU A 297 -0.40 4.65 15.94
N VAL A 298 -0.91 5.66 15.24
CA VAL A 298 -1.14 5.58 13.80
C VAL A 298 0.18 5.37 13.06
N LEU A 299 1.21 6.15 13.39
CA LEU A 299 2.54 6.07 12.77
C LEU A 299 3.21 4.72 12.99
N ARG A 300 3.11 4.19 14.21
CA ARG A 300 3.74 2.91 14.58
C ARG A 300 3.03 1.72 13.95
N GLU A 301 1.70 1.73 13.98
CA GLU A 301 0.92 0.56 13.58
C GLU A 301 0.54 0.59 12.11
N SER A 302 0.45 1.75 11.46
CA SER A 302 0.00 1.84 10.06
C SER A 302 1.04 1.29 9.08
N VAL A 303 0.59 0.45 8.15
CA VAL A 303 1.42 0.00 7.02
C VAL A 303 1.54 1.09 5.96
N GLN A 304 0.46 1.84 5.73
CA GLN A 304 0.40 2.91 4.72
C GLN A 304 1.36 4.07 5.05
N TYR A 305 1.58 4.32 6.33
CA TYR A 305 2.41 5.41 6.82
C TYR A 305 3.72 4.94 7.45
N ARG A 306 4.29 3.81 7.01
CA ARG A 306 5.59 3.35 7.56
C ARG A 306 6.67 4.41 7.44
N PHE A 307 7.07 4.96 8.58
CA PHE A 307 8.26 5.80 8.74
C PHE A 307 9.36 4.91 9.32
N ASP A 308 10.62 5.18 8.97
CA ASP A 308 11.73 4.49 9.63
C ASP A 308 11.86 4.95 11.10
N GLU A 309 12.62 4.24 11.92
CA GLU A 309 12.78 4.60 13.34
C GLU A 309 13.41 5.99 13.52
N ASN A 310 14.24 6.44 12.58
CA ASN A 310 14.86 7.77 12.65
C ASN A 310 13.85 8.88 12.32
N ASP A 311 12.98 8.67 11.33
CA ASP A 311 11.85 9.55 11.00
C ASP A 311 10.88 9.66 12.20
N LEU A 312 10.66 8.53 12.89
CA LEU A 312 9.83 8.49 14.08
C LEU A 312 10.50 9.26 15.22
N ASP A 313 11.79 9.07 15.45
CA ASP A 313 12.54 9.80 16.48
C ASP A 313 12.62 11.31 16.17
N GLU A 314 12.79 11.71 14.91
CA GLU A 314 12.73 13.12 14.50
C GLU A 314 11.33 13.70 14.73
N PHE A 315 10.28 12.96 14.37
CA PHE A 315 8.90 13.33 14.70
C PHE A 315 8.73 13.51 16.20
N PHE A 316 9.14 12.54 17.02
CA PHE A 316 8.97 12.58 18.47
C PHE A 316 9.81 13.67 19.15
N ASN A 317 10.97 14.02 18.60
CA ASN A 317 11.80 15.11 19.10
C ASN A 317 11.17 16.47 18.79
N TYR A 318 10.62 16.66 17.59
CA TYR A 318 9.86 17.85 17.21
C TYR A 318 8.57 18.00 18.06
N ASP A 319 7.89 16.89 18.32
CA ASP A 319 6.64 16.83 19.07
C ASP A 319 6.82 17.22 20.54
N ARG A 320 7.96 16.86 21.15
CA ARG A 320 8.27 17.23 22.53
C ARG A 320 8.37 18.74 22.75
N GLU A 321 8.75 19.50 21.71
CA GLU A 321 8.77 20.97 21.73
C GLU A 321 7.37 21.57 21.49
N ALA A 322 6.48 20.86 20.78
CA ALA A 322 5.12 21.30 20.47
C ALA A 322 4.08 20.91 21.55
N GLU A 323 4.27 19.79 22.25
CA GLU A 323 3.48 19.38 23.43
C GLU A 323 3.58 20.42 24.57
N GLU A 324 4.72 21.12 24.69
CA GLU A 324 4.91 22.22 25.64
C GLU A 324 4.05 23.45 25.28
N ALA A 325 3.54 23.57 24.04
CA ALA A 325 2.75 24.70 23.55
C ALA A 325 1.23 24.46 23.51
N ASP A 326 0.75 23.30 23.00
CA ASP A 326 -0.66 22.87 23.12
C ASP A 326 -0.83 21.34 22.94
N PRO A 327 -0.94 20.56 24.03
CA PRO A 327 -0.94 19.09 24.00
C PRO A 327 -2.22 18.45 23.43
N ARG A 328 -3.19 19.23 22.92
CA ARG A 328 -4.45 18.69 22.37
C ARG A 328 -4.51 18.65 20.85
N ASN A 329 -3.61 19.33 20.14
CA ASN A 329 -3.69 19.50 18.69
C ASN A 329 -2.35 19.40 17.93
N ALA A 330 -1.19 19.49 18.60
CA ALA A 330 0.11 19.50 17.95
C ALA A 330 0.40 18.21 17.15
N ASP A 331 0.17 17.05 17.74
CA ASP A 331 0.51 15.75 17.15
C ASP A 331 -0.21 15.49 15.81
N TRP A 332 -1.43 16.01 15.66
CA TRP A 332 -2.32 15.66 14.54
C TRP A 332 -2.17 16.54 13.32
N GLU A 333 -2.04 17.86 13.52
CA GLU A 333 -1.76 18.77 12.40
C GLU A 333 -0.42 18.41 11.77
N TYR A 334 0.58 18.04 12.58
CA TYR A 334 1.86 17.55 12.07
C TYR A 334 1.72 16.22 11.33
N LEU A 335 1.00 15.23 11.89
CA LEU A 335 0.80 13.95 11.20
C LEU A 335 0.06 14.13 9.87
N LEU A 336 -1.00 14.93 9.84
CA LEU A 336 -1.72 15.26 8.60
C LEU A 336 -0.82 16.00 7.62
N TRP A 337 0.03 16.91 8.09
CA TRP A 337 1.02 17.59 7.27
C TRP A 337 2.04 16.60 6.67
N ARG A 338 2.60 15.67 7.45
CA ARG A 338 3.51 14.62 6.96
C ARG A 338 2.82 13.67 5.98
N ILE A 339 1.58 13.25 6.25
CA ILE A 339 0.78 12.43 5.32
C ILE A 339 0.63 13.17 3.98
N ARG A 340 0.26 14.45 4.02
CA ARG A 340 0.14 15.30 2.81
C ARG A 340 1.49 15.47 2.10
N LEU A 341 2.58 15.64 2.83
CA LEU A 341 3.93 15.78 2.29
C LEU A 341 4.37 14.50 1.57
N ARG A 342 4.16 13.33 2.19
CA ARG A 342 4.46 12.03 1.59
C ARG A 342 3.60 11.76 0.37
N GLU A 343 2.31 12.07 0.41
CA GLU A 343 1.43 11.96 -0.77
C GLU A 343 1.91 12.88 -1.90
N ARG A 344 2.38 14.09 -1.58
CA ARG A 344 2.99 15.00 -2.56
C ARG A 344 4.23 14.38 -3.18
N ASP A 345 5.15 13.86 -2.37
CA ASP A 345 6.40 13.27 -2.86
C ASP A 345 6.15 12.01 -3.71
N LEU A 346 5.21 11.16 -3.30
CA LEU A 346 4.79 9.98 -4.07
C LEU A 346 4.14 10.37 -5.40
N ARG A 347 3.27 11.38 -5.42
CA ARG A 347 2.69 11.90 -6.67
C ARG A 347 3.77 12.46 -7.58
N MET A 348 4.67 13.28 -7.06
CA MET A 348 5.77 13.86 -7.85
C MET A 348 6.68 12.78 -8.44
N ARG A 349 6.97 11.69 -7.71
CA ARG A 349 7.72 10.54 -8.22
C ARG A 349 6.96 9.80 -9.33
N PHE A 350 5.69 9.48 -9.11
CA PHE A 350 4.85 8.77 -10.08
C PHE A 350 4.72 9.56 -11.39
N PHE A 351 4.45 10.87 -11.31
CA PHE A 351 4.36 11.74 -12.48
C PHE A 351 5.69 11.85 -13.23
N ARG A 352 6.82 11.91 -12.51
CA ARG A 352 8.16 11.92 -13.13
C ARG A 352 8.42 10.63 -13.90
N ASP A 353 8.12 9.47 -13.30
CA ASP A 353 8.43 8.17 -13.90
C ASP A 353 7.53 7.86 -15.12
N GLU A 354 6.25 8.25 -15.07
CA GLU A 354 5.31 8.10 -16.21
C GLU A 354 5.69 9.00 -17.40
N GLU A 355 6.08 10.25 -17.13
CA GLU A 355 6.51 11.19 -18.18
C GLU A 355 7.91 10.85 -18.71
N GLU A 356 8.86 10.43 -17.88
CA GLU A 356 10.13 9.88 -18.36
C GLU A 356 9.91 8.67 -19.28
N ALA A 357 8.93 7.82 -18.98
CA ALA A 357 8.56 6.70 -19.84
C ALA A 357 7.96 7.17 -21.18
N LYS A 358 7.09 8.19 -21.18
CA LYS A 358 6.51 8.79 -22.39
C LYS A 358 7.55 9.51 -23.23
N ASP A 359 8.42 10.30 -22.61
CA ASP A 359 9.50 11.02 -23.29
C ASP A 359 10.53 10.05 -23.88
N ARG A 360 10.88 8.96 -23.18
CA ARG A 360 11.70 7.87 -23.76
C ARG A 360 11.00 7.19 -24.93
N ALA A 361 9.70 6.93 -24.83
CA ALA A 361 8.91 6.36 -25.94
C ALA A 361 8.83 7.31 -27.15
N ALA A 362 8.85 8.63 -26.90
CA ALA A 362 8.84 9.67 -27.93
C ALA A 362 10.24 10.07 -28.45
N GLY A 363 11.32 9.53 -27.88
CA GLY A 363 12.71 9.89 -28.23
C GLY A 363 13.18 11.25 -27.70
N ASN A 364 12.47 11.85 -26.74
CA ASN A 364 12.75 13.16 -26.16
C ASN A 364 13.65 13.06 -24.91
N SER A 365 14.95 12.88 -25.06
CA SER A 365 15.87 12.68 -23.92
C SER A 365 16.36 13.98 -23.24
N LYS A 366 15.61 15.09 -23.26
CA LYS A 366 16.20 16.45 -23.05
C LYS A 366 15.52 17.39 -22.05
N TRP A 367 14.55 16.93 -21.26
CA TRP A 367 13.88 17.79 -20.28
C TRP A 367 14.47 17.63 -18.87
N GLU A 368 14.76 18.75 -18.20
CA GLU A 368 15.18 18.80 -16.81
C GLU A 368 14.05 19.43 -15.98
N TYR A 369 13.56 18.69 -14.98
CA TYR A 369 12.61 19.21 -14.00
C TYR A 369 13.36 20.01 -12.94
N LEU A 370 12.96 21.26 -12.74
CA LEU A 370 13.53 22.08 -11.67
C LEU A 370 12.71 21.84 -10.39
N PRO A 371 13.34 21.56 -9.24
CA PRO A 371 12.61 21.59 -7.98
C PRO A 371 12.04 23.00 -7.80
N ALA A 372 10.78 23.10 -7.41
CA ALA A 372 10.20 24.38 -7.04
C ALA A 372 11.12 25.01 -5.98
N ALA A 373 11.68 26.18 -6.29
CA ALA A 373 12.38 26.98 -5.30
C ALA A 373 11.42 27.12 -4.11
N GLY A 374 11.92 26.89 -2.89
CA GLY A 374 11.12 26.81 -1.65
C GLY A 374 10.40 28.10 -1.23
N ASP A 375 9.96 28.90 -2.18
CA ASP A 375 9.18 30.11 -2.00
C ASP A 375 7.69 29.75 -1.96
N LYS A 376 7.23 29.56 -0.72
CA LYS A 376 5.86 29.21 -0.36
C LYS A 376 4.84 30.24 -0.86
N ASP A 377 5.24 31.51 -0.99
CA ASP A 377 4.35 32.61 -1.39
C ASP A 377 4.03 32.56 -2.89
N TRP A 378 5.00 32.15 -3.71
CA TRP A 378 4.83 31.95 -5.15
C TRP A 378 3.88 30.77 -5.45
N GLU A 379 4.01 29.66 -4.73
CA GLU A 379 3.15 28.48 -4.88
C GLU A 379 1.69 28.77 -4.47
N ASP A 380 1.51 29.50 -3.37
CA ASP A 380 0.18 29.89 -2.89
C ASP A 380 -0.49 30.93 -3.81
N ARG A 381 0.28 31.77 -4.51
CA ARG A 381 -0.24 32.65 -5.57
C ARG A 381 -0.74 31.86 -6.78
N LEU A 382 0.04 30.92 -7.30
CA LEU A 382 -0.38 30.10 -8.46
C LEU A 382 -1.58 29.20 -8.14
N ARG A 383 -1.64 28.66 -6.91
CA ARG A 383 -2.77 27.87 -6.44
C ARG A 383 -4.04 28.72 -6.33
N ARG A 384 -3.93 29.98 -5.88
CA ARG A 384 -5.05 30.94 -5.83
C ARG A 384 -5.57 31.32 -7.21
N ILE A 385 -4.69 31.51 -8.19
CA ILE A 385 -5.08 31.98 -9.53
C ILE A 385 -5.71 30.85 -10.36
N HIS A 386 -5.26 29.61 -10.20
CA HIS A 386 -5.58 28.53 -11.14
C HIS A 386 -6.17 27.26 -10.52
N GLY A 387 -6.30 27.17 -9.19
CA GLY A 387 -6.93 26.02 -8.52
C GLY A 387 -6.21 24.67 -8.71
N GLN A 388 -4.98 24.67 -9.24
CA GLN A 388 -4.17 23.48 -9.51
C GLN A 388 -2.71 23.70 -9.10
N THR A 389 -1.95 22.60 -8.98
CA THR A 389 -0.52 22.64 -8.63
C THR A 389 0.31 22.74 -9.90
N TRP A 390 1.27 23.66 -9.96
CA TRP A 390 2.08 23.92 -11.14
C TRP A 390 3.53 23.51 -10.95
N GLY A 391 4.19 23.08 -12.03
CA GLY A 391 5.63 22.79 -12.05
C GLY A 391 6.37 23.62 -13.11
N LEU A 392 7.68 23.81 -12.93
CA LEU A 392 8.58 24.44 -13.89
C LEU A 392 9.49 23.38 -14.52
N ARG A 393 9.55 23.38 -15.85
CA ARG A 393 10.55 22.58 -16.59
C ARG A 393 11.43 23.49 -17.44
N ARG A 394 12.69 23.10 -17.59
CA ARG A 394 13.67 23.79 -18.45
C ARG A 394 14.13 22.87 -19.58
N ARG A 395 14.34 23.46 -20.76
CA ARG A 395 14.89 22.76 -21.93
C ARG A 395 16.33 23.20 -22.16
N ASP A 396 17.31 22.31 -22.01
CA ASP A 396 18.73 22.60 -22.19
C ASP A 396 19.21 23.87 -21.42
N SER A 397 20.34 24.47 -21.80
CA SER A 397 20.84 25.75 -21.25
C SER A 397 20.05 26.99 -21.72
N SER A 398 18.78 26.81 -22.12
CA SER A 398 17.94 27.92 -22.56
C SER A 398 17.34 28.66 -21.37
N THR A 399 17.06 29.95 -21.56
CA THR A 399 16.41 30.83 -20.58
C THR A 399 14.88 30.64 -20.55
N GLN A 400 14.35 29.55 -21.11
CA GLN A 400 12.90 29.33 -21.21
C GLN A 400 12.42 28.35 -20.16
N LEU A 401 11.46 28.82 -19.36
CA LEU A 401 10.71 28.03 -18.39
C LEU A 401 9.28 27.84 -18.90
N GLU A 402 8.73 26.65 -18.72
CA GLU A 402 7.33 26.35 -19.05
C GLU A 402 6.55 25.99 -17.79
N LEU A 403 5.41 26.67 -17.59
CA LEU A 403 4.44 26.35 -16.54
C LEU A 403 3.58 25.16 -16.96
N TRP A 404 3.42 24.21 -16.05
CA TRP A 404 2.73 22.94 -16.32
C TRP A 404 1.63 22.64 -15.29
N PRO A 405 0.46 22.08 -15.64
CA PRO A 405 0.07 21.53 -16.95
C PRO A 405 -0.19 22.60 -18.00
N ARG A 406 0.24 22.32 -19.25
CA ARG A 406 0.24 23.21 -20.44
C ARG A 406 -0.86 24.26 -20.44
N SER A 407 -0.57 25.44 -19.87
CA SER A 407 -1.20 26.68 -20.28
C SER A 407 -0.29 27.32 -21.32
N THR A 408 -0.86 28.08 -22.25
CA THR A 408 -0.16 28.71 -23.38
C THR A 408 0.75 29.86 -22.95
N VAL A 409 1.27 29.85 -21.72
CA VAL A 409 2.03 30.95 -21.13
C VAL A 409 3.51 30.57 -21.14
N ARG A 410 4.28 31.25 -22.00
CA ARG A 410 5.75 31.24 -21.97
C ARG A 410 6.18 32.48 -21.20
N ILE A 411 6.96 32.32 -20.15
CA ILE A 411 7.47 33.45 -19.35
C ILE A 411 8.98 33.59 -19.66
N PRO A 412 9.42 34.70 -20.28
CA PRO A 412 10.83 35.05 -20.34
C PRO A 412 11.38 35.28 -18.93
N ILE A 413 12.57 34.76 -18.61
CA ILE A 413 13.20 34.91 -17.28
C ILE A 413 13.35 36.39 -16.87
N ASP A 414 13.51 37.26 -17.86
CA ASP A 414 13.72 38.70 -17.76
C ASP A 414 12.43 39.50 -17.47
N GLU A 415 11.24 38.87 -17.54
CA GLU A 415 9.94 39.46 -17.17
C GLU A 415 9.50 39.13 -15.74
N LEU A 416 10.27 38.34 -14.98
CA LEU A 416 10.06 38.13 -13.54
C LEU A 416 10.58 39.35 -12.75
N GLN A 417 9.93 40.50 -12.88
CA GLN A 417 10.16 41.62 -11.95
C GLN A 417 9.23 41.46 -10.73
N LEU A 418 9.85 41.27 -9.56
CA LEU A 418 9.18 41.33 -8.26
C LEU A 418 8.80 42.78 -7.99
N GLU A 419 7.55 43.16 -8.30
CA GLU A 419 6.97 44.40 -7.78
C GLU A 419 6.46 44.15 -6.35
N GLU A 420 7.00 44.90 -5.39
CA GLU A 420 6.45 45.00 -4.04
C GLU A 420 5.09 45.68 -4.11
N TRP A 421 4.04 44.99 -3.66
CA TRP A 421 2.71 45.58 -3.48
C TRP A 421 2.53 45.98 -2.03
N ASP A 422 2.16 47.25 -1.82
CA ASP A 422 1.85 47.85 -0.52
C ASP A 422 0.52 47.27 0.03
N SER A 423 0.47 46.99 1.33
CA SER A 423 -0.49 46.07 1.95
C SER A 423 -1.92 46.61 2.19
N ASP A 424 -2.26 47.78 1.65
CA ASP A 424 -3.41 48.55 2.16
C ASP A 424 -4.69 48.53 1.30
N ASP A 425 -4.72 47.82 0.17
CA ASP A 425 -5.90 47.78 -0.70
C ASP A 425 -6.39 46.35 -1.00
N LEU A 426 -7.18 45.75 -0.09
CA LEU A 426 -8.21 44.79 -0.48
C LEU A 426 -9.46 44.91 0.42
N PRO A 427 -10.67 45.09 -0.16
CA PRO A 427 -11.94 45.03 0.57
C PRO A 427 -12.37 43.58 0.83
N PHE A 428 -13.07 43.41 1.96
CA PHE A 428 -13.64 42.18 2.56
C PHE A 428 -13.96 40.99 1.66
#